data_AF-E3CYR2-F1
#
_entry.id   AF-E3CYR2-F1
#
_cell.length_a   1.000
_cell.length_b   1.000
_cell.length_c   1.000
_cell.angle_alpha   90.00
_cell.angle_beta   90.00
_cell.angle_gamma   90.00
#
_symmetry.space_group_name_H-M   'P 1'
#
loop_
_entity.id
_entity.type
_entity.pdbx_description
1 polymer ?
#
loop_
_entity_poly.entity_id
_entity_poly.type
_entity_poly.pdbx_seq_one_letter_code
_entity_poly.pdbx_strand_id
1 'polypeptide(L)'
;MQADLKGQLEVLLEEERQVYLVLEGLIQDEEGCVREQNMEGLMMILQEKQKHISRQEKLLEGWGGLSRAMGVKEGREGPAFWAALSRRVDQEGFHDLVERVNGIRDLAASLLEKEQRVQKELEFHLEAMRAKLVQMKQGRQALKGYARTQGG
;
A
#
# COMPACT_ATOMS: atom_id res chain seq x y z
N MET A 1 12.24 -31.91 -7.42
CA MET A 1 12.29 -30.99 -6.27
C MET A 1 12.84 -29.60 -6.63
N GLN A 2 14.00 -29.45 -7.29
CA GLN A 2 14.53 -28.11 -7.64
C GLN A 2 13.65 -27.34 -8.65
N ALA A 3 13.16 -28.00 -9.71
CA ALA A 3 12.27 -27.38 -10.70
C ALA A 3 10.92 -26.92 -10.11
N ASP A 4 10.43 -27.62 -9.09
CA ASP A 4 9.18 -27.29 -8.39
C ASP A 4 9.35 -26.05 -7.49
N LEU A 5 10.51 -25.90 -6.83
CA LEU A 5 10.83 -24.72 -6.03
C LEU A 5 10.94 -23.44 -6.88
N LYS A 6 11.59 -23.53 -8.05
CA LYS A 6 11.72 -22.40 -8.98
C LYS A 6 10.36 -21.97 -9.52
N GLY A 7 9.52 -22.93 -9.94
CA GLY A 7 8.17 -22.62 -10.41
C GLY A 7 7.27 -21.98 -9.35
N GLN A 8 7.30 -22.49 -8.11
CA GLN A 8 6.55 -21.90 -6.99
C GLN A 8 7.03 -20.48 -6.67
N LEU A 9 8.34 -20.25 -6.74
CA LEU A 9 8.94 -18.94 -6.51
C LEU A 9 8.56 -17.94 -7.62
N GLU A 10 8.57 -18.36 -8.88
CA GLU A 10 8.14 -17.53 -10.01
C GLU A 10 6.67 -17.15 -9.92
N VAL A 11 5.80 -18.08 -9.53
CA VAL A 11 4.36 -17.80 -9.30
C VAL A 11 4.19 -16.78 -8.18
N LEU A 12 4.87 -16.98 -7.03
CA LEU A 12 4.78 -16.04 -5.92
C LEU A 12 5.29 -14.64 -6.28
N LEU A 13 6.36 -14.55 -7.08
CA LEU A 13 6.89 -13.28 -7.54
C LEU A 13 5.95 -12.56 -8.51
N GLU A 14 5.33 -13.29 -9.43
CA GLU A 14 4.36 -12.70 -10.36
C GLU A 14 3.09 -12.25 -9.62
N GLU A 15 2.59 -13.05 -8.67
CA GLU A 15 1.46 -12.66 -7.82
C GLU A 15 1.79 -11.42 -6.98
N GLU A 16 2.96 -11.36 -6.36
CA GLU A 16 3.40 -10.21 -5.58
C GLU A 16 3.51 -8.95 -6.45
N ARG A 17 4.10 -9.07 -7.63
CA ARG A 17 4.19 -7.98 -8.59
C ARG A 17 2.81 -7.48 -9.03
N GLN A 18 1.89 -8.39 -9.36
CA GLN A 18 0.53 -7.99 -9.75
C GLN A 18 -0.21 -7.25 -8.64
N VAL A 19 -0.06 -7.69 -7.39
CA VAL A 19 -0.65 -6.99 -6.25
C VAL A 19 -0.16 -5.55 -6.17
N TYR A 20 1.15 -5.32 -6.32
CA TYR A 20 1.69 -3.96 -6.30
C TYR A 20 1.25 -3.12 -7.51
N LEU A 21 1.15 -3.70 -8.71
CA LEU A 21 0.65 -2.98 -9.89
C LEU A 21 -0.82 -2.57 -9.74
N VAL A 22 -1.66 -3.44 -9.17
CA VAL A 22 -3.06 -3.08 -8.90
C VAL A 22 -3.14 -2.01 -7.82
N LEU A 23 -2.33 -2.12 -6.76
CA LEU A 23 -2.24 -1.07 -5.76
C LEU A 23 -1.82 0.26 -6.37
N GLU A 24 -0.88 0.28 -7.33
CA GLU A 24 -0.51 1.50 -8.05
C GLU A 24 -1.70 2.21 -8.70
N GLY A 25 -2.55 1.46 -9.41
CA GLY A 25 -3.77 1.99 -10.00
C GLY A 25 -4.73 2.55 -8.94
N LEU A 26 -4.94 1.81 -7.86
CA LEU A 26 -5.81 2.25 -6.76
C LEU A 26 -5.30 3.52 -6.07
N ILE A 27 -3.99 3.70 -5.95
CA ILE A 27 -3.40 4.93 -5.39
C ILE A 27 -3.60 6.12 -6.33
N GLN A 28 -3.50 5.92 -7.65
CA GLN A 28 -3.80 6.97 -8.62
C GLN A 28 -5.27 7.37 -8.59
N ASP A 29 -6.17 6.40 -8.51
CA ASP A 29 -7.60 6.65 -8.38
C ASP A 29 -7.93 7.35 -7.05
N GLU A 30 -7.20 7.02 -5.98
CA GLU A 30 -7.33 7.69 -4.68
C GLU A 30 -6.93 9.15 -4.77
N GLU A 31 -5.78 9.44 -5.39
CA GLU A 31 -5.31 10.80 -5.61
C GLU A 31 -6.36 11.63 -6.37
N GLY A 32 -7.01 11.04 -7.38
CA GLY A 32 -8.14 11.65 -8.09
C GLY A 32 -9.33 11.95 -7.17
N CYS A 33 -9.75 10.97 -6.37
CA CYS A 33 -10.86 11.15 -5.43
C CYS A 33 -10.58 12.21 -4.36
N VAL A 34 -9.34 12.28 -3.85
CA VAL A 34 -8.92 13.30 -2.87
C VAL A 34 -9.00 14.69 -3.48
N ARG A 35 -8.48 14.87 -4.71
CA ARG A 35 -8.56 16.16 -5.43
C ARG A 35 -9.99 16.60 -5.70
N GLU A 36 -10.86 15.66 -6.06
CA GLU A 36 -12.29 15.92 -6.33
C GLU A 36 -13.13 16.02 -5.05
N GLN A 37 -12.54 15.78 -3.86
CA GLN A 37 -13.23 15.68 -2.57
C GLN A 37 -14.38 14.64 -2.57
N ASN A 38 -14.24 13.60 -3.39
CA ASN A 38 -15.20 12.52 -3.52
C ASN A 38 -15.00 11.47 -2.42
N MET A 39 -15.61 11.71 -1.26
CA MET A 39 -15.51 10.84 -0.08
C MET A 39 -16.12 9.45 -0.28
N GLU A 40 -17.13 9.32 -1.15
CA GLU A 40 -17.77 8.02 -1.44
C GLU A 40 -16.85 7.15 -2.32
N GLY A 41 -16.22 7.76 -3.34
CA GLY A 41 -15.18 7.12 -4.14
C GLY A 41 -13.99 6.67 -3.30
N LEU A 42 -13.54 7.53 -2.38
CA LEU A 42 -12.44 7.23 -1.45
C LEU A 42 -12.74 5.99 -0.58
N MET A 43 -13.96 5.87 -0.04
CA MET A 43 -14.33 4.69 0.76
C MET A 43 -14.32 3.39 -0.05
N MET A 44 -14.76 3.42 -1.31
CA MET A 44 -14.70 2.24 -2.18
C MET A 44 -13.25 1.81 -2.46
N ILE A 45 -12.36 2.77 -2.69
CA ILE A 45 -10.93 2.51 -2.93
C ILE A 45 -10.27 1.92 -1.68
N LEU A 46 -10.54 2.46 -0.50
CA LEU A 46 -10.01 1.95 0.76
C LEU A 46 -10.46 0.49 1.03
N GLN A 47 -11.73 0.17 0.73
CA GLN A 47 -12.22 -1.21 0.84
C GLN A 47 -11.52 -2.16 -0.13
N GLU A 48 -11.24 -1.70 -1.35
CA GLU A 48 -10.52 -2.52 -2.34
C GLU A 48 -9.06 -2.74 -1.92
N LYS A 49 -8.37 -1.69 -1.45
CA LYS A 49 -7.00 -1.78 -0.91
C LYS A 49 -6.90 -2.80 0.22
N GLN A 50 -7.88 -2.88 1.11
CA GLN A 50 -7.90 -3.87 2.19
C GLN A 50 -7.85 -5.31 1.68
N LYS A 51 -8.48 -5.63 0.54
CA LYS A 51 -8.42 -6.96 -0.07
C LYS A 51 -7.01 -7.29 -0.56
N HIS A 52 -6.28 -6.29 -1.04
CA HIS A 52 -4.91 -6.45 -1.50
C HIS A 52 -3.93 -6.60 -0.34
N ILE A 53 -4.14 -5.90 0.78
CA ILE A 53 -3.35 -6.09 2.01
C ILE A 53 -3.48 -7.55 2.49
N SER A 54 -4.68 -8.10 2.54
CA SER A 54 -4.87 -9.52 2.91
C SER A 54 -4.23 -10.49 1.90
N ARG A 55 -4.07 -10.11 0.64
CA ARG A 55 -3.29 -10.90 -0.33
C ARG A 55 -1.79 -10.81 -0.07
N GLN A 56 -1.27 -9.65 0.32
CA GLN A 56 0.14 -9.48 0.71
C GLN A 56 0.49 -10.34 1.93
N GLU A 57 -0.40 -10.44 2.92
CA GLU A 57 -0.21 -11.33 4.08
C GLU A 57 -0.07 -12.79 3.65
N LYS A 58 -0.92 -13.27 2.73
CA LYS A 58 -0.82 -14.63 2.17
C LYS A 58 0.48 -14.87 1.40
N LEU A 59 0.96 -13.86 0.66
CA LEU A 59 2.24 -13.94 -0.03
C LEU A 59 3.40 -14.06 0.96
N LEU A 60 3.38 -13.30 2.06
CA LEU A 60 4.35 -13.41 3.15
C LEU A 60 4.35 -14.82 3.78
N GLU A 61 3.17 -15.41 3.98
CA GLU A 61 3.06 -16.81 4.43
C GLU A 61 3.66 -17.79 3.41
N GLY A 62 3.43 -17.56 2.11
CA GLY A 62 4.03 -18.34 1.02
C GLY A 62 5.56 -18.29 1.02
N TRP A 63 6.14 -17.11 1.17
CA TRP A 63 7.58 -16.91 1.36
C TRP A 63 8.11 -17.63 2.62
N GLY A 64 7.34 -17.59 3.71
CA GLY A 64 7.64 -18.35 4.93
C GLY A 64 7.57 -19.87 4.74
N GLY A 65 6.65 -20.35 3.90
CA GLY A 65 6.57 -21.74 3.45
C GLY A 65 7.82 -22.20 2.71
N LEU A 66 8.29 -21.38 1.76
CA LEU A 66 9.52 -21.65 1.00
C LEU A 66 10.76 -21.66 1.91
N SER A 67 10.86 -20.73 2.84
CA SER A 67 11.96 -20.66 3.81
C SER A 67 12.05 -21.95 4.64
N ARG A 68 10.89 -22.44 5.12
CA ARG A 68 10.78 -23.73 5.81
C ARG A 68 11.15 -24.92 4.93
N ALA A 69 10.70 -24.94 3.67
CA ALA A 69 11.04 -25.99 2.69
C ALA A 69 12.55 -26.02 2.34
N MET A 70 13.22 -24.88 2.48
CA MET A 70 14.69 -24.79 2.35
C MET A 70 15.44 -25.11 3.64
N GLY A 71 14.75 -25.29 4.77
CA GLY A 71 15.36 -25.55 6.07
C GLY A 71 15.99 -24.30 6.69
N VAL A 72 15.60 -23.11 6.23
CA VAL A 72 16.13 -21.82 6.71
C VAL A 72 15.12 -21.19 7.66
N LYS A 73 15.61 -20.68 8.80
CA LYS A 73 14.76 -19.97 9.78
C LYS A 73 14.45 -18.54 9.36
N GLU A 74 15.36 -17.92 8.62
CA GLU A 74 15.20 -16.58 8.08
C GLU A 74 14.33 -16.60 6.82
N GLY A 75 13.47 -15.58 6.69
CA GLY A 75 12.66 -15.35 5.50
C GLY A 75 13.45 -14.69 4.36
N ARG A 76 12.75 -14.25 3.31
CA ARG A 76 13.31 -13.54 2.14
C ARG A 76 14.24 -12.37 2.49
N GLU A 77 14.11 -11.78 3.66
CA GLU A 77 14.95 -10.65 4.09
C GLU A 77 16.33 -11.06 4.62
N GLY A 78 16.51 -12.33 4.98
CA GLY A 78 17.76 -12.82 5.54
C GLY A 78 18.75 -13.31 4.48
N PRO A 79 20.06 -13.09 4.66
CA PRO A 79 21.09 -13.60 3.75
C PRO A 79 21.11 -15.13 3.69
N ALA A 80 20.68 -15.82 4.75
CA ALA A 80 20.63 -17.28 4.77
C ALA A 80 19.63 -17.86 3.76
N PHE A 81 18.54 -17.15 3.50
CA PHE A 81 17.54 -17.55 2.49
C PHE A 81 18.16 -17.55 1.09
N TRP A 82 18.82 -16.46 0.72
CA TRP A 82 19.45 -16.31 -0.60
C TRP A 82 20.62 -17.26 -0.79
N ALA A 83 21.41 -17.51 0.25
CA ALA A 83 22.49 -18.50 0.20
C ALA A 83 21.97 -19.93 0.04
N ALA A 84 20.82 -20.27 0.61
CA ALA A 84 20.19 -21.57 0.40
C ALA A 84 19.59 -21.71 -1.00
N LEU A 85 19.01 -20.62 -1.52
CA LEU A 85 18.44 -20.57 -2.86
C LEU A 85 19.52 -20.68 -3.95
N SER A 86 20.65 -19.97 -3.81
CA SER A 86 21.76 -20.00 -4.78
C SER A 86 22.43 -21.36 -4.93
N ARG A 87 22.31 -22.23 -3.92
CA ARG A 87 22.80 -23.62 -3.97
C ARG A 87 21.84 -24.57 -4.68
N ARG A 88 20.59 -24.15 -4.90
CA ARG A 88 19.50 -24.98 -5.44
C ARG A 88 19.06 -24.56 -6.85
N VAL A 89 19.48 -23.39 -7.30
CA VAL A 89 19.18 -22.84 -8.62
C VAL A 89 20.51 -22.60 -9.35
N ASP A 90 20.49 -22.71 -10.67
CA ASP A 90 21.61 -22.32 -11.53
C ASP A 90 21.91 -20.81 -11.40
N GLN A 91 23.12 -20.40 -11.78
CA GLN A 91 23.57 -19.01 -11.60
C GLN A 91 22.70 -18.00 -12.36
N GLU A 92 22.30 -18.30 -13.59
CA GLU A 92 21.43 -17.45 -14.40
C GLU A 92 20.04 -17.35 -13.75
N GLY A 93 19.42 -18.48 -13.43
CA GLY A 93 18.13 -18.50 -12.74
C GLY A 93 18.15 -17.78 -11.39
N PHE A 94 19.25 -17.86 -10.63
CA PHE A 94 19.38 -17.13 -9.37
C PHE A 94 19.47 -15.62 -9.57
N HIS A 95 20.24 -15.17 -10.58
CA HIS A 95 20.37 -13.75 -10.91
C HIS A 95 19.01 -13.15 -11.32
N ASP A 96 18.28 -13.83 -12.21
CA ASP A 96 16.95 -13.40 -12.66
C ASP A 96 15.97 -13.26 -11.49
N LEU A 97 16.01 -14.18 -10.53
CA LEU A 97 15.16 -14.14 -9.34
C LEU A 97 15.49 -12.94 -8.45
N VAL A 98 16.78 -12.67 -8.23
CA VAL A 98 17.23 -11.52 -7.44
C VAL A 98 16.82 -10.21 -8.09
N GLU A 99 16.98 -10.08 -9.41
CA GLU A 99 16.55 -8.88 -10.14
C GLU A 99 15.05 -8.64 -10.02
N ARG A 100 14.23 -9.68 -10.20
CA ARG A 100 12.76 -9.58 -10.05
C ARG A 100 12.35 -9.15 -8.65
N VAL A 101 13.00 -9.70 -7.63
CA VAL A 101 12.72 -9.35 -6.22
C VAL A 101 13.10 -7.90 -5.93
N ASN A 102 14.24 -7.45 -6.45
CA ASN A 102 14.65 -6.05 -6.30
C ASN A 102 13.67 -5.11 -7.02
N GLY A 103 13.24 -5.45 -8.23
CA GLY A 103 12.21 -4.67 -8.94
C GLY A 103 10.89 -4.57 -8.18
N ILE A 104 10.47 -5.64 -7.50
CA ILE A 104 9.28 -5.64 -6.63
C ILE A 104 9.50 -4.72 -5.41
N ARG A 105 10.68 -4.75 -4.80
CA ARG A 105 11.01 -3.88 -3.66
C ARG A 105 11.01 -2.41 -4.06
N ASP A 106 11.59 -2.09 -5.21
CA ASP A 106 11.62 -0.72 -5.73
C ASP A 106 10.20 -0.21 -6.02
N LEU A 107 9.35 -1.06 -6.62
CA LEU A 107 7.95 -0.75 -6.84
C LEU A 107 7.21 -0.52 -5.52
N ALA A 108 7.39 -1.40 -4.54
CA ALA A 108 6.76 -1.26 -3.22
C ALA A 108 7.19 0.03 -2.51
N ALA A 109 8.48 0.38 -2.56
CA ALA A 109 9.00 1.63 -1.99
C ALA A 109 8.39 2.86 -2.67
N SER A 110 8.31 2.87 -4.00
CA SER A 110 7.67 3.96 -4.75
C SER A 110 6.19 4.13 -4.40
N LEU A 111 5.47 3.02 -4.21
CA LEU A 111 4.07 3.03 -3.83
C LEU A 111 3.86 3.58 -2.42
N LEU A 112 4.70 3.23 -1.46
CA LEU A 112 4.65 3.78 -0.10
C LEU A 112 4.85 5.31 -0.12
N GLU A 113 5.77 5.81 -0.94
CA GLU A 113 5.96 7.25 -1.09
C GLU A 113 4.73 7.93 -1.71
N LYS A 114 4.11 7.32 -2.73
CA LYS A 114 2.88 7.83 -3.35
C LYS A 114 1.74 7.88 -2.34
N GLU A 115 1.51 6.78 -1.62
CA GLU A 115 0.48 6.67 -0.58
C GLU A 115 0.64 7.78 0.47
N GLN A 116 1.87 7.97 0.95
CA GLN A 116 2.16 8.99 1.96
C GLN A 116 1.88 10.41 1.44
N ARG A 117 2.07 10.67 0.14
CA ARG A 117 1.70 11.97 -0.46
C ARG A 117 0.19 12.15 -0.50
N VAL A 118 -0.55 11.14 -0.98
CA VAL A 118 -2.02 11.19 -1.07
C VAL A 118 -2.64 11.37 0.31
N GLN A 119 -2.13 10.66 1.32
CA GLN A 119 -2.59 10.80 2.71
C GLN A 119 -2.39 12.24 3.24
N LYS A 120 -1.23 12.86 2.99
CA LYS A 120 -0.97 14.25 3.41
C LYS A 120 -1.93 15.24 2.75
N GLU A 121 -2.26 15.02 1.47
CA GLU A 121 -3.22 15.86 0.75
C GLU A 121 -4.62 15.73 1.36
N LEU A 122 -5.06 14.50 1.66
CA LEU A 122 -6.33 14.24 2.34
C LEU A 122 -6.39 14.91 3.73
N GLU A 123 -5.33 14.80 4.53
CA GLU A 123 -5.23 15.44 5.84
C GLU A 123 -5.36 16.97 5.74
N PHE A 124 -4.68 17.58 4.77
CA PHE A 124 -4.79 19.02 4.49
C PHE A 124 -6.23 19.43 4.16
N HIS A 125 -6.94 18.67 3.31
CA HIS A 125 -8.33 18.95 2.99
C HIS A 125 -9.27 18.81 4.20
N LEU A 126 -9.04 17.82 5.07
CA LEU A 126 -9.80 17.62 6.31
C LEU A 126 -9.60 18.78 7.28
N GLU A 127 -8.38 19.27 7.45
CA GLU A 127 -8.08 20.44 8.29
C GLU A 127 -8.76 21.69 7.77
N ALA A 128 -8.70 21.93 6.45
CA ALA A 128 -9.37 23.08 5.83
C ALA A 128 -10.90 23.04 6.04
N MET A 129 -11.53 21.86 5.93
CA MET A 129 -12.95 21.70 6.22
C MET A 129 -13.28 21.95 7.70
N ARG A 130 -12.46 21.44 8.63
CA ARG A 130 -12.63 21.71 10.07
C ARG A 130 -12.55 23.20 10.38
N ALA A 131 -11.60 23.92 9.79
CA ALA A 131 -11.45 25.37 9.96
C ALA A 131 -12.70 26.12 9.46
N LYS A 132 -13.22 25.78 8.27
CA LYS A 132 -14.46 26.37 7.73
C LYS A 132 -15.67 26.12 8.64
N LEU A 133 -15.80 24.93 9.20
CA LEU A 133 -16.89 24.59 10.13
C LEU A 133 -16.83 25.43 11.42
N VAL A 134 -15.63 25.65 11.97
CA VAL A 134 -15.43 26.51 13.15
C VAL A 134 -15.82 27.95 12.83
N GLN A 135 -15.35 28.50 11.70
CA GLN A 135 -15.72 29.85 11.25
C GLN A 135 -17.23 30.00 11.05
N MET A 136 -17.90 29.02 10.44
CA MET A 136 -19.36 29.02 10.28
C MET A 136 -20.12 28.98 11.61
N LYS A 137 -19.61 28.25 12.62
CA LYS A 137 -20.21 28.22 13.96
C LYS A 137 -20.07 29.58 14.65
N GLN A 138 -18.89 30.21 14.56
CA GLN A 138 -18.63 31.53 15.12
C GLN A 138 -19.47 32.62 14.44
N GLY A 139 -19.55 32.61 13.10
CA GLY A 139 -20.40 33.53 12.35
C GLY A 139 -21.89 33.41 12.69
N ARG A 140 -22.40 32.19 12.85
CA ARG A 140 -23.79 31.96 13.31
C ARG A 140 -24.04 32.44 14.74
N GLN A 141 -23.06 32.33 15.64
CA GLN A 141 -23.17 32.87 17.00
C GLN A 141 -23.15 34.41 17.01
N ALA A 142 -22.27 35.03 16.22
CA ALA A 142 -22.22 36.48 16.07
C ALA A 142 -23.54 37.05 15.54
N LEU A 143 -24.11 36.46 14.48
CA LEU A 143 -25.40 36.87 13.91
C LEU A 143 -26.56 36.75 14.91
N LYS A 144 -26.61 35.68 15.72
CA LYS A 144 -27.60 35.53 16.80
C LYS A 144 -27.42 36.57 17.92
N GLY A 145 -26.18 36.99 18.18
CA GLY A 145 -25.87 38.07 19.13
C GLY A 145 -26.40 39.42 18.67
N TYR A 146 -26.16 39.78 17.41
CA TYR A 146 -26.65 41.05 16.83
C TYR A 146 -28.18 41.12 16.70
N ALA A 147 -28.85 40.00 16.38
CA ALA A 147 -30.31 39.95 16.30
C ALA A 147 -31.00 40.17 17.67
N ARG A 148 -30.29 39.90 18.78
CA ARG A 148 -30.79 40.17 20.14
C ARG A 148 -30.55 41.60 20.62
N THR A 149 -29.59 42.31 20.06
CA THR A 149 -29.21 43.66 20.50
C THR A 149 -29.87 44.79 19.70
N GLN A 150 -30.45 44.53 18.52
CA GLN A 150 -31.22 45.52 17.76
C GLN A 150 -32.75 45.46 17.96
N GLY A 151 -33.27 44.52 18.74
CA GLY A 151 -34.72 44.35 18.99
C GLY A 151 -35.19 44.80 20.37
N GLY A 152 -34.40 45.60 21.10
CA GLY A 152 -34.71 46.12 22.44
C GLY A 152 -34.95 47.61 22.44
#